data_AF-X0U1S3-F1
#
_entry.id   AF-X0U1S3-F1
#
_cell.length_a   1.000
_cell.length_b   1.000
_cell.length_c   1.000
_cell.angle_alpha   90.00
_cell.angle_beta   90.00
_cell.angle_gamma   90.00
#
_symmetry.space_group_name_H-M   'P 1'
#
loop_
_entity.id
_entity.type
_entity.pdbx_description
1 polymer ?
#
loop_
_entity_poly.entity_id
_entity_poly.type
_entity_poly.pdbx_seq_one_letter_code
_entity_poly.pdbx_strand_id
1 'polypeptide(L)'
;LVNVLGAIHTDKGGLYLTPIFRAFELFVNHTGEIVLDALVNSESYNIEAKAFLDERKLKLANVPYLDASVTLSRSKDKLYIAAVNYHKEKEIECPIFLEGFSPSAEAKVYELSGPDVMAVNDFDDPEKVKIKTGMIKNAASKFNYSFPPHSCTVIELNVR
;
A
#
# COMPACT_ATOMS: atom_id res chain seq x y z
N LEU A 1 -10.27 14.08 -12.19
CA LEU A 1 -9.07 14.31 -11.35
C LEU A 1 -9.35 15.31 -10.24
N VAL A 2 -9.95 16.46 -10.55
CA VAL A 2 -10.32 17.48 -9.54
C VAL A 2 -11.84 17.56 -9.38
N ASN A 3 -12.33 17.60 -8.13
CA ASN A 3 -13.73 17.76 -7.69
C ASN A 3 -14.73 16.63 -8.05
N VAL A 4 -15.01 16.38 -9.33
CA VAL A 4 -16.02 15.37 -9.74
C VAL A 4 -15.37 13.99 -9.76
N LEU A 5 -15.71 13.14 -8.79
CA LEU A 5 -15.02 11.88 -8.51
C LEU A 5 -13.49 12.11 -8.44
N GLY A 6 -13.11 13.19 -7.76
CA GLY A 6 -11.76 13.74 -7.77
C GLY A 6 -10.82 13.08 -6.78
N ALA A 7 -9.55 12.92 -7.18
CA ALA A 7 -8.46 12.65 -6.25
C ALA A 7 -8.10 13.93 -5.45
N ILE A 8 -8.31 15.10 -6.05
CA ILE A 8 -8.06 16.41 -5.44
C ILE A 8 -9.40 17.14 -5.35
N HIS A 9 -9.67 17.78 -4.22
CA HIS A 9 -10.82 18.67 -4.04
C HIS A 9 -10.33 20.08 -3.78
N THR A 10 -10.98 21.05 -4.40
CA THR A 10 -10.61 22.47 -4.32
C THR A 10 -11.84 23.33 -4.11
N ASP A 11 -11.70 24.41 -3.34
CA ASP A 11 -12.68 25.48 -3.25
C ASP A 11 -12.00 26.85 -3.31
N LYS A 12 -12.70 27.92 -2.90
CA LYS A 12 -12.11 29.27 -2.88
C LYS A 12 -11.06 29.45 -1.77
N GLY A 13 -11.10 28.62 -0.73
CA GLY A 13 -10.24 28.69 0.45
C GLY A 13 -8.99 27.82 0.37
N GLY A 14 -8.98 26.79 -0.49
CA GLY A 14 -7.80 25.95 -0.70
C GLY A 14 -8.11 24.62 -1.38
N LEU A 15 -7.35 23.59 -0.99
CA LEU A 15 -7.51 22.23 -1.47
C LEU A 15 -7.24 21.21 -0.38
N TYR A 16 -7.76 20.00 -0.55
CA TYR A 16 -7.32 18.82 0.18
C TYR A 16 -7.14 17.63 -0.78
N LEU A 17 -6.32 16.68 -0.34
CA LEU A 17 -5.96 15.48 -1.09
C LEU A 17 -6.71 14.29 -0.52
N THR A 18 -7.49 13.58 -1.34
CA THR A 18 -8.28 12.44 -0.85
C THR A 18 -7.38 11.22 -0.60
N PRO A 19 -7.87 10.19 0.12
CA PRO A 19 -7.19 8.90 0.20
C PRO A 19 -6.86 8.30 -1.18
N ILE A 20 -7.67 8.57 -2.20
CA ILE A 20 -7.39 8.16 -3.59
C ILE A 20 -6.10 8.84 -4.09
N PHE A 21 -5.96 10.16 -3.90
CA PHE A 21 -4.72 10.84 -4.26
C PHE A 21 -3.53 10.29 -3.48
N ARG A 22 -3.68 10.05 -2.18
CA ARG A 22 -2.61 9.50 -1.34
C ARG A 22 -2.14 8.12 -1.79
N ALA A 23 -3.04 7.29 -2.33
CA ALA A 23 -2.66 6.00 -2.92
C ALA A 23 -1.78 6.19 -4.16
N PHE A 24 -2.13 7.13 -5.05
CA PHE A 24 -1.27 7.48 -6.19
C PHE A 24 0.05 8.08 -5.72
N GLU A 25 0.03 8.99 -4.76
CA GLU A 25 1.24 9.60 -4.16
C GLU A 25 2.19 8.53 -3.61
N LEU A 26 1.66 7.50 -2.94
CA LEU A 26 2.44 6.39 -2.43
C LEU A 26 3.11 5.60 -3.56
N PHE A 27 2.32 5.07 -4.50
CA PHE A 27 2.88 4.14 -5.49
C PHE A 27 3.71 4.85 -6.57
N VAL A 28 3.32 6.05 -7.01
CA VAL A 28 4.06 6.79 -8.05
C VAL A 28 5.46 7.18 -7.56
N ASN A 29 5.60 7.56 -6.29
CA ASN A 29 6.89 8.01 -5.75
C ASN A 29 7.75 6.87 -5.19
N HIS A 30 7.17 5.69 -4.94
CA HIS A 30 7.84 4.58 -4.23
C HIS A 30 7.69 3.23 -4.95
N THR A 31 7.75 3.23 -6.29
CA THR A 31 7.88 2.00 -7.08
C THR A 31 8.95 2.14 -8.15
N GLY A 32 9.52 1.02 -8.58
CA GLY A 32 10.52 0.94 -9.64
C GLY A 32 9.90 0.60 -11.00
N GLU A 33 10.71 0.73 -12.05
CA GLU A 33 10.28 0.54 -13.43
C GLU A 33 10.29 -0.91 -13.92
N ILE A 34 10.95 -1.81 -13.18
CA ILE A 34 11.10 -3.22 -13.54
C ILE A 34 10.30 -4.06 -12.55
N VAL A 35 9.26 -4.76 -13.01
CA VAL A 35 8.53 -5.72 -12.18
C VAL A 35 9.37 -6.99 -11.99
N LEU A 36 9.38 -7.52 -10.77
CA LEU A 36 10.00 -8.80 -10.45
C LEU A 36 8.93 -9.86 -10.20
N ASP A 37 9.32 -11.13 -10.36
CA ASP A 37 8.46 -12.24 -9.97
C ASP A 37 8.36 -12.30 -8.44
N ALA A 38 7.14 -12.32 -7.93
CA ALA A 38 6.85 -12.29 -6.51
C ALA A 38 5.80 -13.35 -6.18
N LEU A 39 6.15 -14.28 -5.30
CA LEU A 39 5.23 -15.26 -4.77
C LEU A 39 4.65 -14.77 -3.44
N VAL A 40 3.35 -14.46 -3.44
CA VAL A 40 2.62 -14.06 -2.23
C VAL A 40 1.69 -15.19 -1.82
N ASN A 41 1.85 -15.68 -0.58
CA ASN A 41 0.95 -16.66 0.00
C ASN A 41 0.15 -15.99 1.12
N SER A 42 -1.18 -15.96 0.96
CA SER A 42 -2.08 -15.29 1.88
C SER A 42 -3.29 -16.15 2.18
N GLU A 43 -3.79 -16.05 3.42
CA GLU A 43 -5.14 -16.51 3.72
C GLU A 43 -6.14 -15.76 2.83
N SER A 44 -7.24 -16.42 2.50
CA SER A 44 -8.24 -15.86 1.59
C SER A 44 -9.66 -16.04 2.11
N TYR A 45 -10.57 -15.26 1.55
CA TYR A 45 -11.99 -15.31 1.86
C TYR A 45 -12.84 -15.29 0.59
N ASN A 46 -14.09 -15.72 0.73
CA ASN A 46 -15.10 -15.63 -0.32
C ASN A 46 -16.05 -14.48 0.01
N ILE A 47 -16.47 -13.73 -1.00
CA ILE A 47 -17.38 -12.59 -0.82
C ILE A 47 -18.46 -12.56 -1.90
N GLU A 48 -19.68 -12.27 -1.47
CA GLU A 48 -20.78 -11.88 -2.35
C GLU A 48 -21.12 -10.41 -2.06
N ALA A 49 -21.02 -9.56 -3.08
CA ALA A 49 -21.24 -8.12 -2.97
C ALA A 49 -22.16 -7.62 -4.09
N LYS A 50 -22.81 -6.48 -3.91
CA LYS A 50 -23.52 -5.78 -5.00
C LYS A 50 -22.56 -4.80 -5.67
N ALA A 51 -22.39 -4.90 -6.98
CA ALA A 51 -21.54 -4.02 -7.77
C ALA A 51 -22.32 -2.83 -8.35
N PHE A 52 -21.97 -1.61 -7.92
CA PHE A 52 -22.43 -0.33 -8.45
C PHE A 52 -23.97 -0.17 -8.57
N LEU A 53 -24.39 0.91 -9.24
CA LEU A 53 -25.75 1.45 -9.37
C LEU A 53 -26.85 0.47 -9.84
N ASP A 54 -26.49 -0.73 -10.33
CA ASP A 54 -27.41 -1.62 -11.06
C ASP A 54 -27.64 -2.97 -10.35
N GLU A 55 -27.43 -3.02 -9.03
CA GLU A 55 -27.66 -4.18 -8.14
C GLU A 55 -27.01 -5.52 -8.55
N ARG A 56 -26.10 -5.53 -9.53
CA ARG A 56 -25.46 -6.76 -10.02
C ARG A 56 -24.72 -7.47 -8.88
N LYS A 57 -25.06 -8.73 -8.63
CA LYS A 57 -24.38 -9.55 -7.63
C LYS A 57 -23.03 -10.03 -8.16
N LEU A 58 -21.96 -9.63 -7.50
CA LEU A 58 -20.61 -10.09 -7.70
C LEU A 58 -20.30 -11.18 -6.67
N LYS A 59 -19.81 -12.32 -7.12
CA LYS A 59 -19.27 -13.39 -6.27
C LYS A 59 -17.80 -13.57 -6.58
N LEU A 60 -16.95 -13.34 -5.60
CA LEU A 60 -15.50 -13.56 -5.68
C LEU A 60 -15.13 -14.66 -4.69
N ALA A 61 -14.29 -15.60 -5.15
CA ALA A 61 -13.74 -16.66 -4.33
C ALA A 61 -12.23 -16.47 -4.17
N ASN A 62 -11.67 -16.93 -3.06
CA ASN A 62 -10.24 -16.88 -2.75
C ASN A 62 -9.63 -15.47 -2.87
N VAL A 63 -10.35 -14.44 -2.40
CA VAL A 63 -9.82 -13.07 -2.32
C VAL A 63 -8.76 -13.02 -1.23
N PRO A 64 -7.51 -12.64 -1.52
CA PRO A 64 -6.44 -12.64 -0.52
C PRO A 64 -6.61 -11.50 0.49
N TYR A 65 -6.17 -11.72 1.72
CA TYR A 65 -6.08 -10.65 2.72
C TYR A 65 -4.82 -9.79 2.56
N LEU A 66 -3.75 -10.36 2.02
CA LEU A 66 -2.48 -9.69 1.73
C LEU A 66 -2.12 -9.94 0.27
N ASP A 67 -1.88 -8.88 -0.47
CA ASP A 67 -1.33 -8.94 -1.83
C ASP A 67 -0.13 -8.01 -1.95
N ALA A 68 0.79 -8.32 -2.86
CA ALA A 68 2.00 -7.53 -3.04
C ALA A 68 2.54 -7.56 -4.47
N SER A 69 3.20 -6.47 -4.85
CA SER A 69 3.99 -6.35 -6.06
C SER A 69 5.41 -5.90 -5.70
N VAL A 70 6.39 -6.49 -6.37
CA VAL A 70 7.80 -6.18 -6.16
C VAL A 70 8.37 -5.55 -7.42
N THR A 71 9.02 -4.41 -7.27
CA THR A 71 9.64 -3.69 -8.37
C THR A 71 11.08 -3.31 -8.05
N LEU A 72 11.89 -3.20 -9.10
CA LEU A 72 13.29 -2.80 -9.04
C LEU A 72 13.44 -1.51 -9.86
N SER A 73 14.18 -0.57 -9.30
CA SER A 73 14.61 0.63 -10.03
C SER A 73 15.41 0.27 -11.27
N ARG A 74 15.37 1.13 -12.29
CA ARG A 74 16.16 0.95 -13.53
C ARG A 74 17.67 0.88 -13.28
N SER A 75 18.17 1.63 -12.30
CA SER A 75 19.57 1.59 -11.82
C SER A 75 19.91 0.31 -11.06
N LYS A 76 18.91 -0.49 -10.66
CA LYS A 76 19.05 -1.73 -9.90
C LYS A 76 19.70 -1.57 -8.52
N ASP A 77 19.64 -0.38 -7.95
CA ASP A 77 20.16 -0.04 -6.63
C ASP A 77 19.05 0.01 -5.56
N LYS A 78 17.79 0.09 -5.98
CA LYS A 78 16.61 0.09 -5.10
C LYS A 78 15.59 -0.97 -5.48
N LEU A 79 15.12 -1.70 -4.47
CA LEU A 79 14.02 -2.65 -4.51
C LEU A 79 12.84 -2.09 -3.71
N TYR A 80 11.65 -2.22 -4.26
CA TYR A 80 10.41 -1.78 -3.65
C TYR A 80 9.46 -2.96 -3.48
N ILE A 81 8.98 -3.17 -2.26
CA ILE A 81 7.91 -4.14 -1.96
C ILE A 81 6.67 -3.33 -1.63
N ALA A 82 5.73 -3.26 -2.57
CA ALA A 82 4.43 -2.64 -2.39
C ALA A 82 3.42 -3.71 -1.97
N ALA A 83 2.86 -3.60 -0.77
CA ALA A 83 1.92 -4.57 -0.22
C ALA A 83 0.65 -3.89 0.29
N VAL A 84 -0.47 -4.60 0.19
CA VAL A 84 -1.78 -4.13 0.67
C VAL A 84 -2.36 -5.18 1.61
N ASN A 85 -2.60 -4.78 2.85
CA ASN A 85 -3.37 -5.58 3.80
C ASN A 85 -4.84 -5.15 3.72
N TYR A 86 -5.66 -5.96 3.05
CA TYR A 86 -7.10 -5.78 2.90
C TYR A 86 -7.88 -6.19 4.15
N HIS A 87 -7.25 -6.83 5.13
CA HIS A 87 -7.92 -7.20 6.35
C HIS A 87 -8.31 -5.94 7.13
N LYS A 88 -9.61 -5.80 7.41
CA LYS A 88 -10.18 -4.61 8.05
C LYS A 88 -9.64 -4.31 9.45
N GLU A 89 -9.38 -5.34 10.25
CA GLU A 89 -9.09 -5.16 11.69
C GLU A 89 -7.79 -5.82 12.17
N LYS A 90 -7.23 -6.78 11.42
CA LYS A 90 -6.06 -7.53 11.82
C LYS A 90 -4.82 -7.08 11.07
N GLU A 91 -3.76 -6.89 11.83
CA GLU A 91 -2.40 -6.87 11.32
C GLU A 91 -2.04 -8.27 10.79
N ILE A 92 -1.21 -8.32 9.74
CA ILE A 92 -0.69 -9.56 9.16
C ILE A 92 0.84 -9.54 9.26
N GLU A 93 1.40 -10.39 10.11
CA GLU A 93 2.85 -10.66 10.11
C GLU A 93 3.20 -11.53 8.90
N CYS A 94 4.16 -11.06 8.10
CA CYS A 94 4.59 -11.73 6.89
C CYS A 94 6.12 -11.90 6.91
N PRO A 95 6.64 -13.14 6.82
CA PRO A 95 8.05 -13.38 6.57
C PRO A 95 8.38 -13.08 5.10
N ILE A 96 9.34 -12.19 4.87
CA ILE A 96 9.82 -11.74 3.57
C ILE A 96 11.16 -12.41 3.27
N PHE A 97 11.30 -12.96 2.07
CA PHE A 97 12.50 -13.63 1.57
C PHE A 97 12.93 -13.00 0.25
N LEU A 98 14.18 -12.56 0.18
CA LEU A 98 14.78 -11.92 -0.98
C LEU A 98 15.82 -12.85 -1.59
N GLU A 99 15.52 -13.40 -2.76
CA GLU A 99 16.45 -14.27 -3.49
C GLU A 99 17.38 -13.45 -4.38
N GLY A 100 18.69 -13.66 -4.26
CA GLY A 100 19.69 -12.95 -5.07
C GLY A 100 19.83 -11.45 -4.79
N PHE A 101 19.18 -10.93 -3.73
CA PHE A 101 19.25 -9.54 -3.32
C PHE A 101 19.75 -9.40 -1.88
N SER A 102 20.79 -8.60 -1.68
CA SER A 102 21.35 -8.30 -0.36
C SER A 102 21.07 -6.84 0.01
N PRO A 103 20.03 -6.56 0.82
CA PRO A 103 19.70 -5.20 1.20
C PRO A 103 20.72 -4.64 2.19
N SER A 104 20.82 -3.32 2.23
CA SER A 104 21.30 -2.59 3.40
C SER A 104 20.44 -2.92 4.64
N ALA A 105 21.03 -2.84 5.84
CA ALA A 105 20.31 -3.14 7.08
C ALA A 105 19.14 -2.18 7.34
N GLU A 106 19.23 -0.95 6.81
CA GLU A 106 18.17 0.03 6.89
C GLU A 106 17.28 0.01 5.64
N ALA A 107 15.98 -0.15 5.85
CA ALA A 107 14.95 -0.02 4.82
C ALA A 107 13.94 1.05 5.23
N LYS A 108 13.51 1.88 4.29
CA LYS A 108 12.47 2.89 4.54
C LYS A 108 11.11 2.27 4.33
N VAL A 109 10.16 2.68 5.15
CA VAL A 109 8.77 2.23 5.08
C VAL A 109 7.90 3.44 4.80
N TYR A 110 7.02 3.34 3.82
CA TYR A 110 5.99 4.32 3.50
C TYR A 110 4.64 3.66 3.66
N GLU A 111 3.85 4.10 4.62
CA GLU A 111 2.58 3.48 4.96
C GLU A 111 1.44 4.47 4.79
N LEU A 112 0.48 4.15 3.93
CA LEU A 112 -0.80 4.84 3.84
C LEU A 112 -1.83 4.09 4.68
N SER A 113 -2.33 4.76 5.72
CA SER A 113 -3.37 4.26 6.59
C SER A 113 -4.20 5.41 7.17
N GLY A 114 -5.34 5.07 7.77
CA GLY A 114 -6.23 5.99 8.48
C GLY A 114 -6.69 5.40 9.81
N PRO A 115 -7.33 6.20 10.68
CA PRO A 115 -7.84 5.73 11.97
C PRO A 115 -8.90 4.62 11.82
N ASP A 116 -9.64 4.62 10.71
CA ASP A 116 -10.62 3.60 10.35
C ASP A 116 -10.90 3.60 8.83
N VAL A 117 -11.65 2.62 8.33
CA VAL A 117 -11.94 2.45 6.89
C VAL A 117 -12.87 3.50 6.28
N MET A 118 -13.56 4.30 7.11
CA MET A 118 -14.41 5.41 6.68
C MET A 118 -13.70 6.77 6.81
N ALA A 119 -12.44 6.79 7.23
CA ALA A 119 -11.67 8.03 7.34
C ALA A 119 -11.49 8.70 5.96
N VAL A 120 -11.76 10.00 5.94
CA VAL A 120 -11.59 10.87 4.76
C VAL A 120 -10.78 12.09 5.17
N ASN A 121 -10.10 12.69 4.19
CA ASN A 121 -9.58 14.05 4.32
C ASN A 121 -10.66 15.02 3.86
N ASP A 122 -10.70 16.18 4.48
CA ASP A 122 -11.57 17.30 4.10
C ASP A 122 -10.83 18.63 4.38
N PHE A 123 -11.55 19.75 4.35
CA PHE A 123 -10.95 21.07 4.59
C PHE A 123 -10.62 21.33 6.08
N ASP A 124 -11.29 20.63 7.00
CA ASP A 124 -11.07 20.80 8.45
C ASP A 124 -9.90 19.92 8.92
N ASP A 125 -9.78 18.70 8.39
CA ASP A 125 -8.69 17.76 8.64
C ASP A 125 -8.10 17.18 7.34
N PRO A 126 -7.25 17.94 6.63
CA PRO A 126 -6.72 17.54 5.32
C PRO A 126 -5.67 16.42 5.38
N GLU A 127 -5.24 16.02 6.57
CA GLU A 127 -4.11 15.10 6.81
C GLU A 127 -4.50 13.89 7.69
N LYS A 128 -5.81 13.61 7.81
CA LYS A 128 -6.37 12.48 8.58
C LYS A 128 -5.91 11.12 8.04
N VAL A 129 -5.90 10.99 6.72
CA VAL A 129 -5.37 9.86 5.95
C VAL A 129 -4.17 10.36 5.16
N LYS A 130 -2.99 9.85 5.50
CA LYS A 130 -1.73 10.30 4.92
C LYS A 130 -0.70 9.19 4.93
N ILE A 131 0.38 9.42 4.19
CA ILE A 131 1.55 8.54 4.20
C ILE A 131 2.39 8.86 5.44
N LYS A 132 2.66 7.84 6.25
CA LYS A 132 3.60 7.88 7.37
C LYS A 132 4.89 7.21 6.95
N THR A 133 6.02 7.76 7.40
CA THR A 133 7.34 7.19 7.13
C THR A 133 7.87 6.47 8.36
N GLY A 134 8.38 5.25 8.16
CA GLY A 134 9.05 4.44 9.16
C GLY A 134 10.39 3.90 8.66
N MET A 135 11.03 3.08 9.49
CA MET A 135 12.31 2.45 9.15
C MET A 135 12.41 1.06 9.78
N ILE A 136 12.87 0.10 8.99
CA ILE A 136 13.35 -1.21 9.46
C ILE A 136 14.86 -1.09 9.61
N LYS A 137 15.42 -1.48 10.75
CA LYS A 137 16.87 -1.33 11.05
C LYS A 137 17.68 -2.62 10.90
N ASN A 138 17.00 -3.72 10.66
CA ASN A 138 17.55 -5.07 10.58
C ASN A 138 17.05 -5.80 9.32
N ALA A 139 16.85 -5.06 8.23
CA ALA A 139 16.55 -5.66 6.95
C ALA A 139 17.70 -6.57 6.52
N ALA A 140 17.35 -7.72 5.97
CA ALA A 140 18.29 -8.73 5.51
C ALA A 140 17.65 -9.47 4.32
N SER A 141 18.32 -10.47 3.77
CA SER A 141 17.70 -11.35 2.76
C SER A 141 16.50 -12.12 3.31
N LYS A 142 16.35 -12.23 4.64
CA LYS A 142 15.16 -12.74 5.30
C LYS A 142 14.83 -11.89 6.51
N PHE A 143 13.61 -11.37 6.59
CA PHE A 143 13.12 -10.58 7.72
C PHE A 143 11.59 -10.67 7.80
N ASN A 144 11.02 -10.30 8.94
CA ASN A 144 9.55 -10.22 9.08
C ASN A 144 9.12 -8.76 9.02
N TYR A 145 7.92 -8.54 8.51
CA TYR A 145 7.23 -7.27 8.62
C TYR A 145 5.75 -7.50 8.96
N SER A 146 5.22 -6.67 9.86
CA SER A 146 3.81 -6.71 10.21
C SER A 146 3.08 -5.59 9.47
N PHE A 147 2.18 -5.97 8.56
CA PHE A 147 1.39 -5.04 7.77
C PHE A 147 0.13 -4.64 8.56
N PRO A 148 -0.05 -3.36 8.94
CA PRO A 148 -1.22 -2.95 9.71
C PRO A 148 -2.53 -3.22 8.97
N PRO A 149 -3.66 -3.34 9.68
CA PRO A 149 -4.96 -3.51 9.04
C PRO A 149 -5.26 -2.35 8.08
N HIS A 150 -6.04 -2.65 7.03
CA HIS A 150 -6.56 -1.68 6.05
C HIS A 150 -5.52 -0.68 5.55
N SER A 151 -4.31 -1.15 5.24
CA SER A 151 -3.16 -0.32 4.91
C SER A 151 -2.53 -0.68 3.56
N CYS A 152 -1.91 0.32 2.93
CA CYS A 152 -0.97 0.13 1.84
C CYS A 152 0.43 0.49 2.34
N THR A 153 1.40 -0.40 2.18
CA THR A 153 2.77 -0.19 2.62
C THR A 153 3.72 -0.38 1.45
N VAL A 154 4.71 0.51 1.32
CA VAL A 154 5.87 0.29 0.46
C VAL A 154 7.13 0.24 1.31
N ILE A 155 7.87 -0.86 1.22
CA ILE A 155 9.20 -1.00 1.79
C ILE A 155 10.24 -0.71 0.69
N GLU A 156 11.05 0.34 0.87
CA GLU A 156 12.17 0.70 -0.01
C GLU A 156 13.48 0.17 0.59
N LEU A 157 14.12 -0.74 -0.12
CA LEU A 157 15.38 -1.40 0.24
C LEU A 157 16.46 -0.95 -0.73
N ASN A 158 17.59 -0.49 -0.20
CA ASN A 158 18.78 -0.19 -1.02
C ASN A 158 19.67 -1.43 -1.10
N VAL A 159 20.30 -1.66 -2.25
CA VAL A 159 21.38 -2.65 -2.39
C VAL A 159 22.56 -2.25 -1.50
N ARG A 160 23.23 -3.25 -0.92
CA ARG A 160 24.46 -3.06 -0.14
C ARG A 160 25.67 -2.72 -1.01
#